data_AF-A0A965FVT4-F1
#
_entry.id   AF-A0A965FVT4-F1
#
_cell.length_a   1.000
_cell.length_b   1.000
_cell.length_c   1.000
_cell.angle_alpha   90.00
_cell.angle_beta   90.00
_cell.angle_gamma   90.00
#
_symmetry.space_group_name_H-M   'P 1'
#
loop_
_entity.id
_entity.type
_entity.pdbx_description
1 polymer ?
#
loop_
_entity_poly.entity_id
_entity_poly.type
_entity_poly.pdbx_seq_one_letter_code
_entity_poly.pdbx_strand_id
1 'polypeptide(L)'
;MKSPAFGYHDPGTVSEAVGLLATLPNARVLAGGQSLMPMLNMRVVLPDHLIDLNGVAEMSGVSIRDGLLVIGAMTRQRDIEFSDSVMAHCPILPEALLQVGHRQTRNRGTVGGSLCHLDPSAELPCLAAVMDAVIETASPRGRRQIGFA
;
A
#
# COMPACT_ATOMS: atom_id res chain seq x y z
N MET A 1 7.85 -18.41 14.48
CA MET A 1 6.44 -18.87 14.44
C MET A 1 5.97 -18.97 12.99
N LYS A 2 5.00 -19.84 12.69
CA LYS A 2 4.54 -20.14 11.32
C LYS A 2 3.10 -19.65 11.13
N SER A 3 2.83 -19.02 9.99
CA SER A 3 1.49 -18.63 9.57
C SER A 3 0.53 -19.83 9.47
N PRO A 4 -0.79 -19.61 9.56
CA PRO A 4 -1.76 -20.61 9.11
C PRO A 4 -1.61 -20.89 7.61
N ALA A 5 -2.22 -21.98 7.14
CA ALA A 5 -2.38 -22.22 5.71
C ALA A 5 -3.39 -21.21 5.13
N PHE A 6 -3.14 -20.77 3.90
CA PHE A 6 -4.01 -19.87 3.14
C PHE A 6 -3.86 -20.19 1.65
N GLY A 7 -4.89 -19.91 0.85
CA GLY A 7 -4.78 -19.86 -0.61
C GLY A 7 -4.03 -18.60 -1.04
N TYR A 8 -3.17 -18.70 -2.05
CA TYR A 8 -2.40 -17.58 -2.57
C TYR A 8 -2.82 -17.29 -4.02
N HIS A 9 -3.02 -16.01 -4.32
CA HIS A 9 -3.45 -15.53 -5.63
C HIS A 9 -2.55 -14.38 -6.06
N ASP A 10 -2.10 -14.37 -7.32
CA ASP A 10 -1.19 -13.38 -7.90
C ASP A 10 -1.81 -12.77 -9.18
N PRO A 11 -2.82 -11.89 -9.04
CA PRO A 11 -3.43 -11.21 -10.18
C PRO A 11 -2.44 -10.25 -10.87
N GLY A 12 -2.57 -10.13 -12.20
CA GLY A 12 -1.76 -9.22 -13.00
C GLY A 12 -2.35 -7.81 -13.14
N THR A 13 -3.63 -7.63 -12.76
CA THR A 13 -4.35 -6.35 -12.93
C THR A 13 -5.17 -5.97 -11.70
N VAL A 14 -5.49 -4.68 -11.57
CA VAL A 14 -6.42 -4.19 -10.53
C VAL A 14 -7.79 -4.85 -10.68
N SER A 15 -8.27 -5.06 -11.91
CA SER A 15 -9.59 -5.66 -12.16
C SER A 15 -9.66 -7.09 -11.64
N GLU A 16 -8.62 -7.90 -11.89
CA GLU A 16 -8.53 -9.26 -11.37
C GLU A 16 -8.47 -9.27 -9.85
N ALA A 17 -7.63 -8.42 -9.24
CA ALA A 17 -7.52 -8.32 -7.78
C ALA A 17 -8.85 -7.93 -7.12
N VAL A 18 -9.57 -6.97 -7.71
CA VAL A 18 -10.90 -6.56 -7.27
C VAL A 18 -11.92 -7.68 -7.43
N GLY A 19 -11.87 -8.43 -8.53
CA GLY A 19 -12.73 -9.60 -8.75
C GLY A 19 -12.50 -10.70 -7.71
N LEU A 20 -11.23 -11.00 -7.40
CA LEU A 20 -10.86 -11.94 -6.34
C LEU A 20 -11.35 -11.46 -4.97
N LEU A 21 -11.13 -10.18 -4.62
CA LEU A 21 -11.61 -9.61 -3.36
C LEU A 21 -13.13 -9.65 -3.22
N ALA A 22 -13.87 -9.55 -4.33
CA ALA A 22 -15.33 -9.58 -4.32
C ALA A 22 -15.90 -11.01 -4.17
N THR A 23 -15.14 -12.03 -4.56
CA THR A 23 -15.61 -13.43 -4.64
C THR A 23 -15.05 -14.32 -3.54
N LEU A 24 -13.85 -14.03 -3.05
CA LEU A 24 -13.18 -14.80 -2.01
C LEU A 24 -13.55 -14.27 -0.62
N PRO A 25 -14.32 -15.02 0.19
CA PRO A 25 -14.59 -14.62 1.57
C PRO A 25 -13.29 -14.62 2.39
N ASN A 26 -13.22 -13.73 3.38
CA ASN A 26 -12.07 -13.64 4.30
C ASN A 26 -10.71 -13.47 3.58
N ALA A 27 -10.70 -12.84 2.41
CA ALA A 27 -9.48 -12.49 1.71
C ALA A 27 -8.79 -11.26 2.34
N ARG A 28 -7.46 -11.23 2.25
CA ARG A 28 -6.63 -10.07 2.58
C ARG A 28 -5.67 -9.77 1.44
N VAL A 29 -5.46 -8.47 1.21
CA VAL A 29 -4.53 -7.97 0.22
C VAL A 29 -3.11 -8.00 0.77
N LEU A 30 -2.19 -8.62 0.04
CA LEU A 30 -0.76 -8.59 0.34
C LEU A 30 -0.08 -7.54 -0.54
N ALA A 31 0.35 -6.44 0.09
CA ALA A 31 1.18 -5.41 -0.53
C ALA A 31 2.67 -5.65 -0.23
N GLY A 32 3.28 -4.81 0.62
CA GLY A 32 4.66 -4.98 1.09
C GLY A 32 4.86 -6.08 2.15
N GLY A 33 3.78 -6.52 2.79
CA GLY A 33 3.79 -7.58 3.81
C GLY A 33 4.37 -7.19 5.18
N GLN A 34 4.75 -5.93 5.40
CA GLN A 34 5.47 -5.53 6.61
C GLN A 34 4.62 -5.47 7.89
N SER A 35 3.30 -5.33 7.77
CA SER A 35 2.37 -5.51 8.89
C SER A 35 1.66 -6.86 8.81
N LEU A 36 1.13 -7.21 7.62
CA LEU A 36 0.32 -8.42 7.45
C LEU A 36 1.08 -9.72 7.73
N MET A 37 2.32 -9.87 7.26
CA MET A 37 3.07 -11.12 7.46
C MET A 37 3.45 -11.36 8.93
N PRO A 38 3.91 -10.36 9.71
CA PRO A 38 4.04 -10.49 11.16
C PRO A 38 2.72 -10.89 11.84
N MET A 39 1.61 -10.22 11.51
CA MET A 39 0.30 -10.54 12.09
C MET A 39 -0.15 -11.97 11.79
N LEU A 40 0.12 -12.49 10.59
CA LEU A 40 -0.12 -13.90 10.22
C LEU A 40 0.73 -14.87 11.04
N ASN A 41 2.02 -14.59 11.15
CA ASN A 41 2.96 -15.44 11.90
C ASN A 41 2.65 -15.46 13.40
N MET A 42 2.07 -14.37 13.92
CA MET A 42 1.57 -14.25 15.29
C MET A 42 0.12 -14.71 15.46
N ARG A 43 -0.56 -15.11 14.37
CA ARG A 43 -1.96 -15.55 14.36
C ARG A 43 -2.95 -14.52 14.89
N VAL A 44 -2.63 -13.23 14.74
CA VAL A 44 -3.53 -12.10 15.03
C VAL A 44 -4.58 -11.96 13.92
N VAL A 45 -4.23 -12.33 12.69
CA VAL A 45 -5.14 -12.41 11.55
C VAL A 45 -5.04 -13.78 10.91
N LEU A 46 -6.18 -14.30 10.45
CA LEU A 46 -6.32 -15.66 9.93
C LEU A 46 -7.16 -15.62 8.62
N PRO A 47 -6.66 -15.00 7.55
CA PRO A 47 -7.35 -15.00 6.26
C PRO A 47 -7.27 -16.38 5.60
N ASP A 48 -8.31 -16.75 4.88
CA ASP A 48 -8.32 -17.97 4.07
C ASP A 48 -7.58 -17.76 2.75
N HIS A 49 -7.48 -16.51 2.30
CA HIS A 49 -6.86 -16.13 1.04
C HIS A 49 -5.97 -14.89 1.15
N LEU A 50 -4.80 -14.94 0.53
CA LEU A 50 -3.96 -13.78 0.25
C LEU A 50 -3.97 -13.46 -1.24
N ILE A 51 -4.29 -12.21 -1.55
CA ILE A 51 -4.26 -11.67 -2.91
C ILE A 51 -3.05 -10.74 -2.99
N ASP A 52 -2.00 -11.19 -3.67
CA ASP A 52 -0.75 -10.49 -3.80
C ASP A 52 -0.80 -9.47 -4.94
N LEU A 53 -0.53 -8.19 -4.62
CA LEU A 53 -0.51 -7.12 -5.60
C LEU A 53 0.87 -6.86 -6.20
N ASN A 54 1.91 -7.61 -5.80
CA ASN A 54 3.28 -7.37 -6.27
C ASN A 54 3.41 -7.62 -7.80
N GLY A 55 2.52 -8.40 -8.43
CA GLY A 55 2.41 -8.56 -9.88
C GLY A 55 1.65 -7.45 -10.61
N VAL A 56 0.93 -6.56 -9.91
CA VAL A 56 0.09 -5.52 -10.50
C VAL A 56 0.90 -4.25 -10.78
N ALA A 57 1.62 -4.25 -11.91
CA ALA A 57 2.57 -3.19 -12.26
C ALA A 57 1.96 -1.77 -12.30
N GLU A 58 0.71 -1.63 -12.75
CA GLU A 58 0.00 -0.34 -12.85
C GLU A 58 -0.22 0.36 -11.50
N MET A 59 -0.07 -0.36 -10.38
CA MET A 59 -0.21 0.20 -9.04
C MET A 59 1.09 0.76 -8.47
N SER A 60 2.20 0.75 -9.21
CA SER A 60 3.50 1.25 -8.76
C SER A 60 3.98 2.44 -9.58
N GLY A 61 4.77 3.31 -8.96
CA GLY A 61 5.42 4.43 -9.63
C GLY A 61 5.00 5.80 -9.10
N VAL A 62 5.70 6.81 -9.59
CA VAL A 62 5.49 8.22 -9.24
C VAL A 62 5.32 9.00 -10.54
N SER A 63 4.33 9.88 -10.58
CA SER A 63 4.07 10.75 -11.73
C SER A 63 3.51 12.09 -11.28
N ILE A 64 3.57 13.10 -12.16
CA ILE A 64 2.86 14.36 -11.99
C ILE A 64 1.67 14.37 -12.95
N ARG A 65 0.48 14.64 -12.43
CA ARG A 65 -0.75 14.75 -13.23
C ARG A 65 -1.52 15.97 -12.74
N ASP A 66 -1.81 16.89 -13.67
CA ASP A 66 -2.56 18.13 -13.37
C ASP A 66 -1.99 18.93 -12.19
N GLY A 67 -0.66 18.96 -12.06
CA GLY A 67 0.05 19.62 -10.96
C GLY A 67 0.08 18.86 -9.64
N LEU A 68 -0.51 17.66 -9.57
CA LEU A 68 -0.52 16.80 -8.39
C LEU A 68 0.55 15.71 -8.49
N LEU A 69 1.25 15.48 -7.38
CA LEU A 69 2.10 14.30 -7.21
C LEU A 69 1.21 13.07 -7.02
N VAL A 70 1.27 12.12 -7.95
CA VAL A 70 0.52 10.87 -7.87
C VAL A 70 1.46 9.69 -7.64
N ILE A 71 1.21 8.98 -6.55
CA ILE A 71 2.00 7.84 -6.11
C ILE A 71 1.14 6.58 -6.18
N GLY A 72 1.61 5.58 -6.93
CA GLY A 72 0.96 4.28 -6.98
C GLY A 72 1.00 3.60 -5.60
N ALA A 73 -0.11 2.97 -5.21
CA ALA A 73 -0.26 2.32 -3.90
C ALA A 73 0.81 1.24 -3.60
N MET A 74 1.36 0.58 -4.62
CA MET A 74 2.39 -0.45 -4.52
C MET A 74 3.82 0.09 -4.60
N THR A 75 4.00 1.41 -4.77
CA THR A 75 5.33 2.05 -4.77
C THR A 75 6.03 1.81 -3.45
N ARG A 76 7.30 1.36 -3.50
CA ARG A 76 8.07 1.09 -2.28
C ARG A 76 8.39 2.40 -1.58
N GLN A 77 8.37 2.36 -0.25
CA GLN A 77 8.86 3.47 0.56
C GLN A 77 10.32 3.80 0.19
N ARG A 78 11.14 2.78 -0.06
CA ARG A 78 12.51 2.98 -0.54
C ARG A 78 12.56 3.74 -1.87
N ASP A 79 11.67 3.48 -2.82
CA ASP A 79 11.70 4.19 -4.12
C ASP A 79 11.35 5.67 -3.95
N ILE A 80 10.45 5.97 -3.00
CA ILE A 80 10.09 7.35 -2.63
C ILE A 80 11.26 8.10 -1.98
N GLU A 81 12.04 7.45 -1.10
CA GLU A 81 13.22 8.05 -0.45
C GLU A 81 14.25 8.62 -1.44
N PHE A 82 14.39 8.02 -2.62
CA PHE A 82 15.38 8.41 -3.63
C PHE A 82 14.75 9.00 -4.90
N SER A 83 13.47 9.40 -4.85
CA SER A 83 12.81 9.97 -6.00
C SER A 83 13.07 11.47 -6.08
N ASP A 84 13.84 11.90 -7.08
CA ASP A 84 14.06 13.33 -7.38
C ASP A 84 12.72 14.06 -7.63
N SER A 85 11.78 13.39 -8.31
CA SER A 85 10.44 13.94 -8.54
C SER A 85 9.68 14.16 -7.23
N VAL A 86 9.76 13.24 -6.27
CA VAL A 86 9.14 13.44 -4.96
C VAL A 86 9.85 14.56 -4.21
N MET A 87 11.18 14.59 -4.19
CA MET A 87 11.94 15.65 -3.53
C MET A 87 11.60 17.04 -4.06
N ALA A 88 11.38 17.17 -5.37
CA ALA A 88 11.03 18.45 -5.98
C ALA A 88 9.60 18.93 -5.65
N HIS A 89 8.64 18.02 -5.42
CA HIS A 89 7.21 18.37 -5.29
C HIS A 89 6.65 18.18 -3.88
N CYS A 90 7.20 17.25 -3.09
CA CYS A 90 6.77 16.93 -1.72
C CYS A 90 7.98 16.45 -0.89
N PRO A 91 8.94 17.34 -0.57
CA PRO A 91 10.18 16.98 0.14
C PRO A 91 9.94 16.47 1.56
N ILE A 92 8.81 16.80 2.18
CA ILE A 92 8.45 16.29 3.51
C ILE A 92 8.19 14.78 3.51
N LEU A 93 7.81 14.19 2.37
CA LEU A 93 7.50 12.77 2.28
C LEU A 93 8.75 11.89 2.48
N PRO A 94 9.87 12.11 1.79
CA PRO A 94 11.12 11.40 2.06
C PRO A 94 11.64 11.61 3.49
N GLU A 95 11.53 12.82 4.05
CA GLU A 95 11.90 13.10 5.46
C GLU A 95 11.07 12.27 6.46
N ALA A 96 9.75 12.18 6.24
CA ALA A 96 8.87 11.35 7.05
C ALA A 96 9.24 9.85 6.96
N LEU A 97 9.61 9.37 5.77
CA LEU A 97 10.01 7.98 5.56
C LEU A 97 11.29 7.60 6.32
N LEU A 98 12.17 8.55 6.63
CA LEU A 98 13.35 8.27 7.46
C LEU A 98 12.97 7.84 8.89
N GLN A 99 11.77 8.20 9.36
CA GLN A 99 11.23 7.79 10.67
C GLN A 99 10.52 6.42 10.61
N VAL A 100 10.21 5.90 9.43
CA VAL A 100 9.47 4.64 9.26
C VAL A 100 10.39 3.42 9.42
N GLY A 101 10.46 2.83 10.62
CA GLY A 101 11.16 1.56 10.85
C GLY A 101 12.62 1.54 10.36
N HIS A 102 13.03 0.44 9.72
CA HIS A 102 14.41 0.28 9.23
C HIS A 102 14.46 0.09 7.71
N ARG A 103 15.66 0.18 7.12
CA ARG A 103 15.85 0.07 5.67
C ARG A 103 15.19 -1.18 5.05
N GLN A 104 15.26 -2.32 5.74
CA GLN A 104 14.69 -3.58 5.27
C GLN A 104 13.17 -3.51 5.19
N THR A 105 12.51 -2.89 6.18
CA THR A 105 11.06 -2.71 6.16
C THR A 105 10.67 -1.76 5.04
N ARG A 106 11.42 -0.68 4.81
CA ARG A 106 11.14 0.29 3.73
C ARG A 106 11.41 -0.22 2.32
N ASN A 107 12.34 -1.17 2.15
CA ASN A 107 12.56 -1.86 0.87
C ASN A 107 11.35 -2.70 0.42
N ARG A 108 10.51 -3.12 1.37
CA ARG A 108 9.32 -3.95 1.10
C ARG A 108 8.02 -3.17 1.26
N GLY A 109 7.95 -2.33 2.29
CA GLY A 109 6.83 -1.49 2.64
C GLY A 109 6.41 -0.62 1.46
N THR A 110 5.11 -0.44 1.32
CA THR A 110 4.50 0.30 0.21
C THR A 110 3.68 1.45 0.78
N VAL A 111 3.57 2.55 0.04
CA VAL A 111 2.77 3.71 0.45
C VAL A 111 1.31 3.31 0.74
N GLY A 112 0.65 2.68 -0.22
CA GLY A 112 -0.74 2.23 -0.06
C GLY A 112 -0.92 1.19 1.04
N GLY A 113 0.02 0.25 1.18
CA GLY A 113 0.01 -0.70 2.30
C GLY A 113 0.03 -0.02 3.68
N SER A 114 0.81 1.05 3.85
CA SER A 114 0.83 1.82 5.11
C SER A 114 -0.46 2.60 5.32
N LEU A 115 -0.96 3.27 4.28
CA LEU A 115 -2.20 4.06 4.35
C LEU A 115 -3.42 3.17 4.64
N CYS A 116 -3.52 2.01 4.00
CA CYS A 116 -4.62 1.06 4.20
C CYS A 116 -4.53 0.31 5.54
N HIS A 117 -3.34 0.11 6.09
CA HIS A 117 -3.20 -0.47 7.42
C HIS A 117 -3.68 0.50 8.50
N LEU A 118 -3.48 1.81 8.27
CA LEU A 118 -4.02 2.90 9.08
C LEU A 118 -3.66 2.79 10.57
N ASP A 119 -2.42 2.37 10.87
CA ASP A 119 -1.88 2.39 12.22
C ASP A 119 -1.74 3.86 12.69
N PRO A 120 -2.34 4.26 13.82
CA PRO A 120 -2.24 5.62 14.35
C PRO A 120 -0.81 6.09 14.63
N SER A 121 0.12 5.16 14.81
CA SER A 121 1.55 5.45 15.03
C SER A 121 2.35 5.61 13.74
N ALA A 122 1.77 5.32 12.57
CA ALA A 122 2.48 5.39 11.30
C ALA A 122 2.53 6.82 10.75
N GLU A 123 3.68 7.16 10.16
CA GLU A 123 3.96 8.49 9.64
C GLU A 123 3.17 8.82 8.37
N LEU A 124 2.99 7.84 7.48
CA LEU A 124 2.33 8.06 6.20
C LEU A 124 0.83 8.43 6.34
N PRO A 125 0.03 7.77 7.19
CA PRO A 125 -1.33 8.24 7.49
C PRO A 125 -1.36 9.68 8.03
N CYS A 126 -0.48 10.03 8.97
CA CYS A 126 -0.39 11.39 9.51
C CYS A 126 -0.08 12.40 8.40
N LEU A 127 0.92 12.12 7.57
CA LEU A 127 1.30 12.98 6.47
C LEU A 127 0.19 13.10 5.41
N ALA A 128 -0.50 12.00 5.09
CA ALA A 128 -1.61 12.03 4.15
C ALA A 128 -2.76 12.92 4.65
N ALA A 129 -3.05 12.93 5.94
CA ALA A 129 -4.03 13.84 6.54
C ALA A 129 -3.57 15.30 6.48
N VAL A 130 -2.31 15.59 6.86
CA VAL A 130 -1.76 16.96 6.83
C VAL A 130 -1.72 17.55 5.42
N MET A 131 -1.52 16.70 4.41
CA MET A 131 -1.40 17.11 3.01
C MET A 131 -2.73 17.08 2.24
N ASP A 132 -3.86 16.87 2.92
CA ASP A 132 -5.19 16.71 2.31
C ASP A 132 -5.17 15.70 1.15
N ALA A 133 -4.46 14.59 1.33
CA ALA A 133 -4.24 13.61 0.28
C ALA A 133 -5.56 13.01 -0.20
N VAL A 134 -5.62 12.68 -1.49
CA VAL A 134 -6.77 12.02 -2.10
C VAL A 134 -6.40 10.58 -2.46
N ILE A 135 -7.21 9.63 -2.02
CA ILE A 135 -7.02 8.20 -2.28
C ILE A 135 -7.95 7.76 -3.40
N GLU A 136 -7.36 7.24 -4.47
CA GLU A 136 -8.11 6.50 -5.49
C GLU A 136 -8.34 5.06 -5.04
N THR A 137 -9.60 4.64 -5.04
CA THR A 137 -10.02 3.28 -4.69
C THR A 137 -10.70 2.61 -5.88
N ALA A 138 -10.50 1.30 -6.05
CA ALA A 138 -11.13 0.50 -7.08
C ALA A 138 -12.03 -0.58 -6.45
N SER A 139 -13.17 -0.85 -7.08
CA SER A 139 -14.14 -1.85 -6.67
C SER A 139 -14.87 -2.43 -7.89
N PRO A 140 -15.71 -3.47 -7.75
CA PRO A 140 -16.50 -3.97 -8.88
C PRO A 140 -17.45 -2.92 -9.47
N ARG A 141 -17.74 -1.85 -8.72
CA ARG A 141 -18.56 -0.71 -9.16
C ARG A 141 -17.76 0.38 -9.87
N GLY A 142 -16.46 0.19 -10.08
CA GLY A 142 -15.56 1.17 -10.69
C GLY A 142 -14.64 1.85 -9.68
N ARG A 143 -13.98 2.92 -10.16
CA ARG A 143 -13.02 3.73 -9.39
C ARG A 143 -13.69 4.97 -8.78
N ARG A 144 -13.18 5.41 -7.64
CA ARG A 144 -13.59 6.68 -7.01
C ARG A 144 -12.45 7.26 -6.18
N GLN A 145 -12.50 8.57 -5.98
CA GLN A 145 -11.59 9.32 -5.13
C GLN A 145 -12.23 9.62 -3.78
N ILE A 146 -11.42 9.57 -2.72
CA ILE A 146 -11.84 9.82 -1.34
C ILE A 146 -10.78 10.71 -0.69
N GLY A 147 -11.17 11.83 -0.09
CA GLY A 147 -10.25 12.63 0.74
C GLY A 147 -9.79 11.80 1.95
N PHE A 148 -8.51 11.92 2.32
CA PHE A 148 -7.95 11.15 3.42
C PHE A 148 -8.44 11.67 4.80
N ALA A 149 -8.64 12.98 4.92
CA ALA A 149 -9.17 13.67 6.09
C ALA A 149 -10.40 14.54 5.71
#